data_AF-A0A1V4VQT5-F1
#
_entry.id   AF-A0A1V4VQT5-F1
#
_cell.length_a   1.000
_cell.length_b   1.000
_cell.length_c   1.000
_cell.angle_alpha   90.00
_cell.angle_beta   90.00
_cell.angle_gamma   90.00
#
_symmetry.space_group_name_H-M   'P 1'
#
loop_
_entity.id
_entity.type
_entity.pdbx_description
1 polymer ?
#
loop_
_entity_poly.entity_id
_entity_poly.type
_entity_poly.pdbx_seq_one_letter_code
_entity_poly.pdbx_strand_id
1 'polypeptide(L)'
;MIDINEVLQLLEDPSSKNLICRELEFRPQNLAMFIATLSNTTEEYGYIVIGASKNTDNYSINGISAGFKIDEAIKRALGILSEQPKIDFGRLTVDGKNIYAIKVKKITSDIFFKPTQNTESQTDLFIRDLYLACIKLQTRKLYANVTEDERNDFIADLLETNGYRLKDQTRRGSSAAGKSSGEVDIFVEKNGMPFTIIEALNLDSLNTTYLDTHLDKIYSYDTAGNAFNVCLSYVKVRDFGSFWDKYCDHAKKHVYPVMLISSNINADKDYSYSDIRFMTTTHNRSGKTTHLYHICVKIQET
;
A
#
# COMPACT_ATOMS: atom_id res chain seq x y z
N MET A 1 -2.21 -17.94 30.52
CA MET A 1 -3.35 -18.61 29.88
C MET A 1 -4.56 -17.68 29.94
N ILE A 2 -5.40 -17.70 28.92
CA ILE A 2 -6.70 -17.00 28.95
C ILE A 2 -7.63 -17.67 29.98
N ASP A 3 -8.40 -16.87 30.72
CA ASP A 3 -9.38 -17.34 31.68
C ASP A 3 -10.74 -16.69 31.37
N ILE A 4 -11.76 -17.53 31.17
CA ILE A 4 -13.10 -17.06 30.86
C ILE A 4 -13.72 -16.29 32.03
N ASN A 5 -13.42 -16.64 33.28
CA ASN A 5 -14.01 -15.98 34.45
C ASN A 5 -13.50 -14.54 34.57
N GLU A 6 -12.23 -14.31 34.29
CA GLU A 6 -11.65 -12.95 34.25
C GLU A 6 -12.32 -12.09 33.16
N VAL A 7 -12.57 -12.68 31.98
CA VAL A 7 -13.27 -11.99 30.89
C VAL A 7 -14.70 -11.64 31.27
N LEU A 8 -15.45 -12.57 31.89
CA LEU A 8 -16.81 -12.35 32.36
C LEU A 8 -16.86 -11.24 33.42
N GLN A 9 -15.96 -11.28 34.40
CA GLN A 9 -15.88 -10.24 35.42
C GLN A 9 -15.60 -8.85 34.83
N LEU A 10 -14.73 -8.75 33.82
CA LEU A 10 -14.45 -7.48 33.15
C LEU A 10 -15.63 -6.98 32.30
N LEU A 11 -16.44 -7.89 31.74
CA LEU A 11 -17.66 -7.55 31.00
C LEU A 11 -18.79 -7.05 31.92
N GLU A 12 -18.72 -7.32 33.23
CA GLU A 12 -19.62 -6.77 34.24
C GLU A 12 -19.23 -5.37 34.71
N ASP A 13 -18.02 -4.90 34.37
CA ASP A 13 -17.52 -3.57 34.74
C ASP A 13 -17.28 -2.67 33.50
N PRO A 14 -18.28 -1.89 33.07
CA PRO A 14 -18.17 -0.92 31.99
C PRO A 14 -17.12 0.18 32.25
N SER A 15 -16.74 0.42 33.50
CA SER A 15 -15.76 1.44 33.85
C SER A 15 -14.31 0.96 33.70
N SER A 16 -14.11 -0.35 33.61
CA SER A 16 -12.79 -0.96 33.49
C SER A 16 -12.05 -0.46 32.25
N LYS A 17 -10.81 -0.04 32.46
CA LYS A 17 -9.85 0.32 31.40
C LYS A 17 -9.04 -0.88 30.91
N ASN A 18 -9.16 -2.02 31.58
CA ASN A 18 -8.43 -3.26 31.27
C ASN A 18 -9.15 -4.13 30.25
N LEU A 19 -10.25 -3.65 29.66
CA LEU A 19 -11.01 -4.38 28.66
C LEU A 19 -11.21 -3.52 27.40
N ILE A 20 -10.78 -4.05 26.26
CA ILE A 20 -11.00 -3.47 24.94
C ILE A 20 -11.90 -4.43 24.15
N CYS A 21 -13.14 -4.03 23.89
CA CYS A 21 -14.08 -4.80 23.08
C CYS A 21 -14.15 -4.27 21.64
N ARG A 22 -14.12 -5.16 20.66
CA ARG A 22 -14.37 -4.87 19.24
C ARG A 22 -15.33 -5.89 18.65
N GLU A 23 -16.34 -5.42 17.95
CA GLU A 23 -17.29 -6.30 17.27
C GLU A 23 -16.55 -7.19 16.27
N LEU A 24 -15.72 -6.60 15.43
CA LEU A 24 -14.79 -7.30 14.53
C LEU A 24 -13.53 -6.46 14.33
N GLU A 25 -12.35 -7.02 14.59
CA GLU A 25 -11.07 -6.39 14.30
C GLU A 25 -10.01 -7.46 14.00
N PHE A 26 -9.25 -7.27 12.93
CA PHE A 26 -8.17 -8.16 12.53
C PHE A 26 -7.02 -7.40 11.84
N ARG A 27 -7.02 -6.05 11.87
CA ARG A 27 -5.94 -5.23 11.32
C ARG A 27 -4.74 -5.25 12.26
N PRO A 28 -3.54 -5.65 11.80
CA PRO A 28 -2.36 -5.75 12.66
C PRO A 28 -2.00 -4.46 13.41
N GLN A 29 -2.16 -3.30 12.77
CA GLN A 29 -1.84 -2.00 13.38
C GLN A 29 -2.74 -1.68 14.57
N ASN A 30 -4.05 -1.95 14.46
CA ASN A 30 -4.99 -1.73 15.55
C ASN A 30 -4.80 -2.72 16.69
N LEU A 31 -4.55 -3.99 16.35
CA LEU A 31 -4.23 -5.01 17.36
C LEU A 31 -2.96 -4.62 18.13
N ALA A 32 -1.92 -4.15 17.45
CA ALA A 32 -0.70 -3.68 18.10
C ALA A 32 -0.96 -2.48 19.03
N MET A 33 -1.79 -1.53 18.60
CA MET A 33 -2.18 -0.39 19.43
C MET A 33 -2.89 -0.83 20.72
N PHE A 34 -3.83 -1.78 20.62
CA PHE A 34 -4.52 -2.31 21.80
C PHE A 34 -3.58 -3.08 22.72
N ILE A 35 -2.72 -3.92 22.16
CA ILE A 35 -1.73 -4.68 22.92
C ILE A 35 -0.75 -3.72 23.63
N ALA A 36 -0.24 -2.69 22.96
CA ALA A 36 0.62 -1.68 23.57
C ALA A 36 -0.10 -0.95 24.71
N THR A 37 -1.34 -0.51 24.47
CA THR A 37 -2.17 0.19 25.46
C THR A 37 -2.32 -0.64 26.74
N LEU A 38 -2.64 -1.93 26.60
CA LEU A 38 -2.81 -2.84 27.75
C LEU A 38 -1.49 -3.30 28.35
N SER A 39 -0.40 -3.36 27.60
CA SER A 39 0.93 -3.71 28.13
C SER A 39 1.49 -2.60 29.04
N ASN A 40 1.11 -1.34 28.77
CA ASN A 40 1.57 -0.16 29.50
C ASN A 40 0.59 0.29 30.60
N THR A 41 -0.44 -0.52 30.89
CA THR A 41 -1.38 -0.23 31.98
C THR A 41 -0.73 -0.39 33.35
N THR A 42 -1.36 0.16 34.40
CA THR A 42 -0.91 -0.02 35.79
C THR A 42 -1.20 -1.41 36.33
N GLU A 43 -2.22 -2.06 35.78
CA GLU A 43 -2.81 -3.34 36.19
C GLU A 43 -1.99 -4.53 35.69
N GLU A 44 -1.99 -5.67 36.38
CA GLU A 44 -1.16 -6.84 36.03
C GLU A 44 -1.46 -7.41 34.64
N TYR A 45 -2.71 -7.29 34.17
CA TYR A 45 -3.13 -7.72 32.84
C TYR A 45 -4.37 -6.96 32.36
N GLY A 46 -4.64 -7.07 31.06
CA GLY A 46 -5.90 -6.69 30.45
C GLY A 46 -6.31 -7.66 29.33
N TYR A 47 -7.50 -7.45 28.80
CA TYR A 47 -8.09 -8.27 27.75
C TYR A 47 -8.52 -7.45 26.54
N ILE A 48 -8.25 -7.99 25.36
CA ILE A 48 -8.90 -7.59 24.11
C ILE A 48 -9.90 -8.69 23.76
N VAL A 49 -11.17 -8.33 23.58
CA VAL A 49 -12.24 -9.25 23.21
C VAL A 49 -12.81 -8.88 21.86
N ILE A 50 -12.73 -9.81 20.91
CA ILE A 50 -13.27 -9.68 19.55
C ILE A 50 -14.55 -10.51 19.46
N GLY A 51 -15.60 -9.93 18.88
CA GLY A 51 -16.96 -10.45 18.95
C GLY A 51 -17.78 -9.86 20.09
N ALA A 52 -17.34 -8.73 20.66
CA ALA A 52 -18.09 -7.99 21.67
C ALA A 52 -18.01 -6.48 21.41
N SER A 53 -19.06 -5.72 21.74
CA SER A 53 -19.08 -4.27 21.63
C SER A 53 -19.32 -3.63 23.00
N LYS A 54 -18.79 -2.41 23.18
CA LYS A 54 -19.07 -1.57 24.35
C LYS A 54 -20.12 -0.53 23.96
N ASN A 55 -21.25 -0.51 24.65
CA ASN A 55 -22.23 0.58 24.61
C ASN A 55 -21.97 1.52 25.79
N THR A 56 -22.78 2.58 25.94
CA THR A 56 -22.58 3.63 26.96
C THR A 56 -22.36 3.06 28.37
N ASP A 57 -23.18 2.10 28.77
CA ASP A 57 -23.20 1.58 30.15
C ASP A 57 -23.07 0.05 30.24
N ASN A 58 -22.88 -0.66 29.12
CA ASN A 58 -22.79 -2.11 29.13
C ASN A 58 -21.96 -2.67 27.95
N TYR A 59 -21.66 -3.96 28.02
CA TYR A 59 -21.10 -4.70 26.90
C TYR A 59 -22.16 -5.61 26.26
N SER A 60 -22.00 -5.87 24.96
CA SER A 60 -22.84 -6.81 24.21
C SER A 60 -21.97 -7.87 23.55
N ILE A 61 -22.35 -9.14 23.70
CA ILE A 61 -21.67 -10.26 23.04
C ILE A 61 -22.32 -10.48 21.68
N ASN A 62 -21.60 -10.13 20.62
CA ASN A 62 -22.07 -10.20 19.23
C ASN A 62 -21.72 -11.56 18.60
N GLY A 63 -20.58 -12.10 19.00
CA GLY A 63 -20.03 -13.36 18.51
C GLY A 63 -19.21 -13.21 17.23
N ILE A 64 -18.44 -14.24 16.91
CA ILE A 64 -17.69 -14.41 15.67
C ILE A 64 -17.99 -15.77 15.04
N SER A 65 -17.80 -15.87 13.72
CA SER A 65 -17.97 -17.12 13.01
C SER A 65 -16.92 -18.16 13.43
N ALA A 66 -17.28 -19.45 13.39
CA ALA A 66 -16.35 -20.54 13.72
C ALA A 66 -15.11 -20.59 12.81
N GLY A 67 -15.20 -20.01 11.60
CA GLY A 67 -14.11 -19.90 10.63
C GLY A 67 -13.17 -18.71 10.85
N PHE A 68 -13.46 -17.80 11.78
CA PHE A 68 -12.66 -16.59 12.00
C PHE A 68 -11.22 -16.93 12.45
N LYS A 69 -10.22 -16.46 11.69
CA LYS A 69 -8.79 -16.65 11.97
C LYS A 69 -8.11 -15.30 12.17
N ILE A 70 -7.30 -15.19 13.21
CA ILE A 70 -6.62 -13.92 13.56
C ILE A 70 -5.15 -14.11 13.93
N ASP A 71 -4.68 -15.35 14.04
CA ASP A 71 -3.32 -15.71 14.44
C ASP A 71 -2.25 -14.98 13.61
N GLU A 72 -2.39 -14.94 12.30
CA GLU A 72 -1.47 -14.20 11.41
C GLU A 72 -1.50 -12.69 11.64
N ALA A 73 -2.67 -12.13 11.91
CA ALA A 73 -2.78 -10.70 12.22
C ALA A 73 -2.13 -10.36 13.57
N ILE A 74 -2.30 -11.22 14.58
CA ILE A 74 -1.63 -11.09 15.89
C ILE A 74 -0.10 -11.18 15.71
N LYS A 75 0.40 -12.17 14.96
CA LYS A 75 1.84 -12.29 14.66
C LYS A 75 2.40 -11.01 14.02
N ARG A 76 1.70 -10.46 13.01
CA ARG A 76 2.08 -9.19 12.38
C ARG A 76 2.04 -8.01 13.37
N ALA A 77 1.03 -7.96 14.23
CA ALA A 77 0.88 -6.94 15.27
C ALA A 77 2.04 -6.97 16.28
N LEU A 78 2.46 -8.16 16.71
CA LEU A 78 3.64 -8.32 17.58
C LEU A 78 4.93 -7.88 16.87
N GLY A 79 5.03 -8.13 15.56
CA GLY A 79 6.19 -7.75 14.75
C GLY A 79 6.48 -6.24 14.71
N ILE A 80 5.48 -5.39 14.96
CA ILE A 80 5.59 -3.92 14.90
C ILE A 80 5.77 -3.23 16.27
N LEU A 81 5.83 -3.98 17.38
CA LEU A 81 6.03 -3.44 18.74
C LEU A 81 7.50 -3.43 19.17
N SER A 82 7.93 -2.39 19.89
CA SER A 82 9.34 -2.16 20.27
C SER A 82 9.94 -3.31 21.07
N GLU A 83 9.12 -3.93 21.90
CA GLU A 83 9.44 -5.10 22.71
C GLU A 83 8.38 -6.18 22.48
N GLN A 84 8.70 -7.43 22.82
CA GLN A 84 7.75 -8.54 22.71
C GLN A 84 6.86 -8.60 23.95
N PRO A 85 5.56 -8.27 23.85
CA PRO A 85 4.63 -8.40 24.97
C PRO A 85 4.38 -9.87 25.30
N LYS A 86 4.06 -10.13 26.57
CA LYS A 86 3.60 -11.45 27.01
C LYS A 86 2.09 -11.53 26.82
N ILE A 87 1.66 -12.24 25.79
CA ILE A 87 0.25 -12.46 25.49
C ILE A 87 -0.12 -13.95 25.50
N ASP A 88 -1.38 -14.21 25.83
CA ASP A 88 -2.04 -15.50 25.61
C ASP A 88 -3.33 -15.21 24.85
N PHE A 89 -3.72 -16.05 23.89
CA PHE A 89 -4.94 -15.81 23.14
C PHE A 89 -5.63 -17.10 22.70
N GLY A 90 -6.92 -16.99 22.42
CA GLY A 90 -7.71 -18.13 21.98
C GLY A 90 -9.20 -17.82 21.92
N ARG A 91 -9.97 -18.81 21.44
CA ARG A 91 -11.43 -18.73 21.38
C ARG A 91 -12.03 -19.08 22.74
N LEU A 92 -13.07 -18.34 23.11
CA LEU A 92 -13.94 -18.62 24.25
C LEU A 92 -15.39 -18.64 23.77
N THR A 93 -16.26 -19.27 24.55
CA THR A 93 -17.71 -19.25 24.29
C THR A 93 -18.40 -18.57 25.46
N VAL A 94 -19.11 -17.47 25.19
CA VAL A 94 -19.87 -16.69 26.17
C VAL A 94 -21.30 -16.60 25.66
N ASP A 95 -22.29 -16.97 26.49
CA ASP A 95 -23.72 -17.00 26.15
C ASP A 95 -24.02 -17.74 24.84
N GLY A 96 -23.32 -18.86 24.60
CA GLY A 96 -23.47 -19.67 23.38
C GLY A 96 -22.86 -19.04 22.11
N LYS A 97 -22.25 -17.85 22.20
CA LYS A 97 -21.57 -17.18 21.11
C LYS A 97 -20.06 -17.32 21.24
N ASN A 98 -19.39 -17.61 20.13
CA ASN A 98 -17.93 -17.68 20.11
C ASN A 98 -17.35 -16.26 20.10
N ILE A 99 -16.33 -16.01 20.90
CA ILE A 99 -15.52 -14.78 20.92
C ILE A 99 -14.05 -15.15 20.82
N TYR A 100 -13.20 -14.17 20.51
CA TYR A 100 -11.75 -14.32 20.57
C TYR A 100 -11.18 -13.41 21.66
N ALA A 101 -10.45 -13.99 22.61
CA ALA A 101 -9.85 -13.26 23.71
C ALA A 101 -8.32 -13.24 23.57
N ILE A 102 -7.73 -12.07 23.82
CA ILE A 102 -6.28 -11.86 23.89
C ILE A 102 -5.98 -11.29 25.28
N LYS A 103 -5.41 -12.10 26.16
CA LYS A 103 -4.89 -11.67 27.45
C LYS A 103 -3.52 -11.03 27.23
N VAL A 104 -3.36 -9.80 27.69
CA VAL A 104 -2.12 -9.02 27.58
C VAL A 104 -1.61 -8.76 28.99
N LYS A 105 -0.38 -9.20 29.30
CA LYS A 105 0.24 -8.93 30.60
C LYS A 105 0.97 -7.60 30.57
N LYS A 106 0.95 -6.90 31.70
CA LYS A 106 1.79 -5.74 31.92
C LYS A 106 3.26 -6.09 31.85
N ILE A 107 4.04 -5.11 31.43
CA ILE A 107 5.50 -5.15 31.41
C ILE A 107 6.08 -3.93 32.13
N THR A 108 7.35 -4.00 32.49
CA THR A 108 8.04 -2.96 33.26
C THR A 108 8.60 -1.82 32.41
N SER A 109 8.89 -2.10 31.14
CA SER A 109 9.34 -1.12 30.15
C SER A 109 8.18 -0.80 29.23
N ASP A 110 7.85 0.47 29.03
CA ASP A 110 6.76 0.83 28.12
C ASP A 110 7.00 0.24 26.71
N ILE A 111 6.00 -0.49 26.20
CA ILE A 111 5.94 -0.89 24.80
C ILE A 111 5.43 0.29 24.00
N PHE A 112 6.18 0.64 22.97
CA PHE A 112 5.72 1.52 21.92
C PHE A 112 5.60 0.72 20.63
N PHE A 113 5.09 1.36 19.59
CA PHE A 113 5.44 0.90 18.26
C PHE A 113 6.96 0.94 18.15
N LYS A 114 7.56 -0.05 17.49
CA LYS A 114 8.98 0.05 17.09
C LYS A 114 9.13 1.45 16.51
N PRO A 115 10.12 2.25 16.98
CA PRO A 115 10.42 3.51 16.34
C PRO A 115 10.52 3.16 14.87
N THR A 116 9.65 3.77 14.07
CA THR A 116 9.40 3.29 12.75
C THR A 116 10.75 3.30 12.04
N GLN A 117 11.28 2.12 11.74
CA GLN A 117 12.10 2.00 10.54
C GLN A 117 11.22 2.15 9.28
N ASN A 118 9.95 2.58 9.41
CA ASN A 118 9.34 3.42 8.38
C ASN A 118 9.80 4.87 8.57
N THR A 119 11.01 5.19 8.12
CA THR A 119 10.95 6.15 7.03
C THR A 119 10.31 5.37 5.89
N GLU A 120 9.00 5.53 5.63
CA GLU A 120 8.51 5.22 4.28
C GLU A 120 9.57 5.82 3.37
N SER A 121 10.19 4.98 2.54
CA SER A 121 11.26 5.48 1.69
C SER A 121 10.70 6.65 0.88
N GLN A 122 11.54 7.57 0.43
CA GLN A 122 11.02 8.67 -0.39
C GLN A 122 10.27 8.15 -1.62
N THR A 123 10.66 6.98 -2.12
CA THR A 123 9.93 6.21 -3.14
C THR A 123 8.55 5.79 -2.66
N ASP A 124 8.43 5.25 -1.45
CA ASP A 124 7.14 4.80 -0.90
C ASP A 124 6.14 5.94 -0.74
N LEU A 125 6.61 7.07 -0.22
CA LEU A 125 5.82 8.30 -0.13
C LEU A 125 5.34 8.75 -1.50
N PHE A 126 6.25 8.77 -2.49
CA PHE A 126 5.92 9.17 -3.85
C PHE A 126 4.91 8.22 -4.51
N ILE A 127 5.09 6.90 -4.38
CA ILE A 127 4.17 5.91 -4.95
C ILE A 127 2.78 6.04 -4.30
N ARG A 128 2.71 6.31 -3.01
CA ARG A 128 1.43 6.59 -2.32
C ARG A 128 0.78 7.86 -2.86
N ASP A 129 1.54 8.94 -3.02
CA ASP A 129 1.00 10.21 -3.51
C ASP A 129 0.52 10.11 -4.97
N LEU A 130 1.27 9.39 -5.81
CA LEU A 130 0.88 9.06 -7.18
C LEU A 130 -0.37 8.18 -7.21
N TYR A 131 -0.46 7.16 -6.35
CA TYR A 131 -1.66 6.33 -6.22
C TYR A 131 -2.91 7.16 -5.87
N LEU A 132 -2.78 8.10 -4.92
CA LEU A 132 -3.87 9.01 -4.56
C LEU A 132 -4.27 9.92 -5.74
N ALA A 133 -3.31 10.35 -6.57
CA ALA A 133 -3.58 11.09 -7.79
C ALA A 133 -4.35 10.24 -8.81
N CYS A 134 -3.96 8.98 -9.01
CA CYS A 134 -4.68 8.04 -9.87
C CYS A 134 -6.13 7.81 -9.41
N ILE A 135 -6.39 7.67 -8.11
CA ILE A 135 -7.75 7.56 -7.56
C ILE A 135 -8.58 8.80 -7.91
N LYS A 136 -8.02 9.99 -7.70
CA LYS A 136 -8.70 11.26 -8.01
C LYS A 136 -8.98 11.42 -9.50
N LEU A 137 -8.09 10.93 -10.37
CA LEU A 137 -8.30 10.94 -11.81
C LEU A 137 -9.41 9.96 -12.20
N GLN A 138 -9.31 8.70 -11.75
CA GLN A 138 -10.25 7.61 -12.09
C GLN A 138 -11.70 7.93 -11.68
N THR A 139 -11.90 8.65 -10.57
CA THR A 139 -13.22 9.01 -10.05
C THR A 139 -13.88 10.18 -10.79
N ARG A 140 -13.15 10.88 -11.66
CA ARG A 140 -13.65 12.05 -12.40
C ARG A 140 -14.03 11.66 -13.83
N LYS A 141 -15.33 11.69 -14.13
CA LYS A 141 -15.87 11.41 -15.48
C LYS A 141 -15.26 12.28 -16.57
N LEU A 142 -14.82 13.50 -16.23
CA LEU A 142 -14.14 14.41 -17.16
C LEU A 142 -12.94 13.72 -17.84
N TYR A 143 -12.21 12.86 -17.14
CA TYR A 143 -11.00 12.21 -17.66
C TYR A 143 -11.26 10.87 -18.35
N ALA A 144 -12.52 10.50 -18.62
CA ALA A 144 -12.86 9.24 -19.28
C ALA A 144 -12.48 9.22 -20.77
N ASN A 145 -12.63 10.35 -21.47
CA ASN A 145 -12.48 10.47 -22.92
C ASN A 145 -11.59 11.66 -23.33
N VAL A 146 -10.52 11.89 -22.57
CA VAL A 146 -9.53 12.96 -22.79
C VAL A 146 -8.23 12.38 -23.32
N THR A 147 -7.32 13.24 -23.77
CA THR A 147 -5.98 12.84 -24.20
C THR A 147 -5.13 12.32 -23.05
N GLU A 148 -4.01 11.68 -23.39
CA GLU A 148 -2.99 11.31 -22.42
C GLU A 148 -2.41 12.53 -21.72
N ASP A 149 -2.09 13.58 -22.49
CA ASP A 149 -1.56 14.84 -21.99
C ASP A 149 -2.47 15.47 -20.93
N GLU A 150 -3.79 15.53 -21.18
CA GLU A 150 -4.75 16.06 -20.21
C GLU A 150 -4.80 15.24 -18.90
N ARG A 151 -4.53 13.92 -18.97
CA ARG A 151 -4.41 13.06 -17.77
C ARG A 151 -3.09 13.32 -17.07
N ASN A 152 -2.00 13.46 -17.82
CA ASN A 152 -0.67 13.71 -17.31
C ASN A 152 -0.60 15.05 -16.59
N ASP A 153 -1.18 16.12 -17.16
CA ASP A 153 -1.31 17.44 -16.54
C ASP A 153 -2.03 17.34 -15.19
N PHE A 154 -3.13 16.58 -15.12
CA PHE A 154 -3.86 16.40 -13.86
C PHE A 154 -3.05 15.64 -12.80
N ILE A 155 -2.33 14.59 -13.20
CA ILE A 155 -1.43 13.86 -12.29
C ILE A 155 -0.29 14.79 -11.83
N ALA A 156 0.28 15.57 -12.75
CA ALA A 156 1.34 16.52 -12.50
C ALA A 156 0.93 17.57 -11.45
N ASP A 157 -0.21 18.25 -11.66
CA ASP A 157 -0.76 19.25 -10.73
C ASP A 157 -0.92 18.72 -9.30
N LEU A 158 -1.39 17.47 -9.17
CA LEU A 158 -1.57 16.83 -7.87
C LEU A 158 -0.25 16.48 -7.19
N LEU A 159 0.75 16.04 -7.96
CA LEU A 159 2.09 15.80 -7.43
C LEU A 159 2.77 17.12 -7.02
N GLU A 160 2.61 18.20 -7.78
CA GLU A 160 3.12 19.53 -7.39
C GLU A 160 2.49 20.02 -6.09
N THR A 161 1.17 19.83 -5.93
CA THR A 161 0.46 20.15 -4.70
C THR A 161 1.00 19.38 -3.49
N ASN A 162 1.55 18.18 -3.71
CA ASN A 162 2.21 17.35 -2.68
C ASN A 162 3.70 17.69 -2.49
N GLY A 163 4.21 18.76 -3.11
CA GLY A 163 5.55 19.30 -2.90
C GLY A 163 6.64 18.72 -3.80
N TYR A 164 6.28 17.94 -4.82
CA TYR A 164 7.22 17.51 -5.86
C TYR A 164 7.45 18.64 -6.85
N ARG A 165 8.69 18.82 -7.34
CA ARG A 165 8.97 19.81 -8.38
C ARG A 165 8.95 19.10 -9.72
N LEU A 166 8.02 19.46 -10.59
CA LEU A 166 7.99 18.97 -11.95
C LEU A 166 8.71 19.96 -12.85
N LYS A 167 9.50 19.45 -13.79
CA LYS A 167 10.14 20.30 -14.80
C LYS A 167 9.56 19.97 -16.15
N ASP A 168 9.07 21.01 -16.79
CA ASP A 168 8.79 21.07 -18.21
C ASP A 168 10.09 20.73 -18.98
N GLN A 169 10.13 19.56 -19.62
CA GLN A 169 11.37 18.99 -20.14
C GLN A 169 11.79 19.56 -21.49
N THR A 170 10.99 20.49 -22.06
CA THR A 170 11.30 21.19 -23.32
C THR A 170 12.70 21.83 -23.37
N ARG A 171 13.44 21.94 -22.26
CA ARG A 171 14.78 22.56 -22.19
C ARG A 171 15.97 21.67 -21.76
N ARG A 172 15.81 20.35 -21.60
CA ARG A 172 16.95 19.45 -21.24
C ARG A 172 17.32 18.39 -22.29
N GLY A 173 16.59 18.31 -23.40
CA GLY A 173 16.70 17.25 -24.40
C GLY A 173 17.19 17.64 -25.80
N SER A 174 17.93 18.73 -25.98
CA SER A 174 18.66 18.94 -27.24
C SER A 174 20.01 18.21 -27.17
N SER A 175 20.04 16.92 -27.47
CA SER A 175 21.32 16.27 -27.79
C SER A 175 21.76 16.67 -29.20
N ALA A 176 23.06 16.91 -29.37
CA ALA A 176 23.70 17.34 -30.62
C ALA A 176 23.72 16.26 -31.73
N ALA A 177 22.79 15.32 -31.73
CA ALA A 177 22.58 14.34 -32.79
C ALA A 177 21.08 14.31 -33.13
N GLY A 178 20.71 14.97 -34.22
CA GLY A 178 19.33 15.19 -34.67
C GLY A 178 18.55 13.92 -35.03
N LYS A 179 18.10 13.18 -34.00
CA LYS A 179 16.91 12.33 -34.05
C LYS A 179 16.08 12.71 -32.83
N SER A 180 14.89 13.24 -33.08
CA SER A 180 13.94 13.68 -32.06
C SER A 180 13.67 12.58 -31.04
N SER A 181 14.43 12.57 -29.95
CA SER A 181 14.09 11.80 -28.75
C SER A 181 12.85 12.50 -28.19
N GLY A 182 11.74 11.77 -28.05
CA GLY A 182 10.46 12.35 -27.65
C GLY A 182 10.52 13.11 -26.32
N GLU A 183 9.41 13.76 -25.99
CA GLU A 183 9.22 14.41 -24.70
C GLU A 183 9.00 13.36 -23.61
N VAL A 184 9.57 13.59 -22.42
CA VAL A 184 9.22 12.83 -21.22
C VAL A 184 7.88 13.33 -20.70
N ASP A 185 6.96 12.41 -20.43
CA ASP A 185 5.62 12.78 -19.94
C ASP A 185 5.68 13.53 -18.60
N ILE A 186 6.36 12.97 -17.59
CA ILE A 186 6.55 13.65 -16.31
C ILE A 186 7.95 13.40 -15.74
N PHE A 187 8.73 14.47 -15.58
CA PHE A 187 10.03 14.45 -14.90
C PHE A 187 9.93 15.05 -13.50
N VAL A 188 10.31 14.28 -12.48
CA VAL A 188 10.20 14.67 -11.07
C VAL A 188 11.57 14.97 -10.49
N GLU A 189 11.72 16.16 -9.90
CA GLU A 189 12.88 16.52 -9.07
C GLU A 189 12.52 16.57 -7.58
N LYS A 190 13.47 16.16 -6.76
CA LYS A 190 13.42 16.30 -5.31
C LYS A 190 14.71 16.94 -4.82
N ASN A 191 14.60 18.02 -4.04
CA ASN A 191 15.76 18.77 -3.54
C ASN A 191 16.77 19.21 -4.63
N GLY A 192 16.29 19.48 -5.86
CA GLY A 192 17.12 19.91 -6.99
C GLY A 192 17.86 18.77 -7.72
N MET A 193 17.61 17.52 -7.33
CA MET A 193 18.17 16.32 -7.96
C MET A 193 17.10 15.55 -8.74
N PRO A 194 17.45 14.87 -9.85
CA PRO A 194 16.56 13.90 -10.50
C PRO A 194 16.07 12.88 -9.49
N PHE A 195 14.75 12.68 -9.44
CA PHE A 195 14.13 11.79 -8.46
C PHE A 195 13.50 10.58 -9.15
N THR A 196 12.67 10.81 -10.16
CA THR A 196 12.04 9.76 -10.97
C THR A 196 11.48 10.31 -12.28
N ILE A 197 11.18 9.41 -13.21
CA ILE A 197 10.44 9.68 -14.45
C ILE A 197 9.16 8.85 -14.43
N ILE A 198 8.05 9.46 -14.88
CA ILE A 198 6.83 8.74 -15.24
C ILE A 198 6.72 8.79 -16.76
N GLU A 199 6.71 7.62 -17.39
CA GLU A 199 6.24 7.43 -18.76
C GLU A 199 4.79 6.97 -18.68
N ALA A 200 3.88 7.77 -19.21
CA ALA A 200 2.47 7.47 -19.27
C ALA A 200 2.09 6.87 -20.63
N LEU A 201 1.00 6.11 -20.66
CA LEU A 201 0.43 5.62 -21.90
C LEU A 201 -1.06 5.27 -21.78
N ASN A 202 -1.83 5.59 -22.81
CA ASN A 202 -3.20 5.13 -22.97
C ASN A 202 -3.24 3.74 -23.62
N LEU A 203 -3.99 2.81 -23.04
CA LEU A 203 -4.18 1.46 -23.57
C LEU A 203 -5.67 1.12 -23.64
N ASP A 204 -6.16 0.84 -24.85
CA ASP A 204 -7.50 0.26 -25.09
C ASP A 204 -7.49 -1.27 -25.22
N SER A 205 -6.28 -1.83 -25.22
CA SER A 205 -5.96 -3.24 -25.40
C SER A 205 -4.48 -3.47 -25.03
N LEU A 206 -4.06 -4.73 -24.90
CA LEU A 206 -2.63 -5.02 -24.71
C LEU A 206 -1.91 -5.02 -26.08
N ASN A 207 -1.55 -3.83 -26.54
CA ASN A 207 -0.66 -3.66 -27.69
C ASN A 207 0.80 -3.78 -27.21
N THR A 208 1.39 -4.97 -27.37
CA THR A 208 2.73 -5.28 -26.85
C THR A 208 3.82 -4.42 -27.47
N THR A 209 3.80 -4.22 -28.79
CA THR A 209 4.80 -3.39 -29.49
C THR A 209 4.78 -1.95 -29.00
N TYR A 210 3.58 -1.40 -28.79
CA TYR A 210 3.41 -0.06 -28.25
C TYR A 210 3.92 0.02 -26.81
N LEU A 211 3.52 -0.93 -25.95
CA LEU A 211 4.01 -1.03 -24.58
C LEU A 211 5.55 -1.13 -24.53
N ASP A 212 6.16 -2.00 -25.33
CA ASP A 212 7.62 -2.19 -25.38
C ASP A 212 8.34 -0.89 -25.75
N THR A 213 7.79 -0.15 -26.72
CA THR A 213 8.32 1.16 -27.13
C THR A 213 8.37 2.13 -25.94
N HIS A 214 7.30 2.19 -25.14
CA HIS A 214 7.24 3.06 -23.96
C HIS A 214 8.14 2.55 -22.81
N LEU A 215 8.21 1.24 -22.58
CA LEU A 215 9.11 0.66 -21.58
C LEU A 215 10.58 0.96 -21.89
N ASP A 216 10.98 0.93 -23.16
CA ASP A 216 12.35 1.20 -23.59
C ASP A 216 12.69 2.71 -23.54
N LYS A 217 11.71 3.58 -23.84
CA LYS A 217 11.86 5.04 -23.72
C LYS A 217 12.25 5.48 -22.32
N ILE A 218 11.69 4.87 -21.27
CA ILE A 218 12.02 5.17 -19.87
C ILE A 218 13.53 5.17 -19.63
N TYR A 219 14.24 4.16 -20.16
CA TYR A 219 15.69 4.03 -19.97
C TYR A 219 16.51 4.97 -20.86
N SER A 220 15.93 5.43 -21.97
CA SER A 220 16.52 6.46 -22.83
C SER A 220 16.39 7.85 -22.18
N TYR A 221 15.27 8.08 -21.49
CA TYR A 221 14.97 9.34 -20.81
C TYR A 221 15.66 9.49 -19.46
N ASP A 222 15.71 8.42 -18.66
CA ASP A 222 16.42 8.41 -17.39
C ASP A 222 17.93 8.30 -17.62
N THR A 223 18.57 9.43 -17.94
CA THR A 223 20.02 9.51 -18.12
C THR A 223 20.79 9.45 -16.78
N ALA A 224 20.13 9.71 -15.66
CA ALA A 224 20.75 9.78 -14.33
C ALA A 224 20.86 8.41 -13.64
N GLY A 225 20.06 7.42 -14.07
CA GLY A 225 19.99 6.13 -13.39
C GLY A 225 19.25 6.22 -12.07
N ASN A 226 18.04 6.79 -12.10
CA ASN A 226 17.18 6.95 -10.94
C ASN A 226 16.99 5.61 -10.20
N ALA A 227 16.85 5.67 -8.87
CA ALA A 227 16.60 4.49 -8.06
C ALA A 227 15.30 3.77 -8.46
N PHE A 228 14.33 4.55 -8.97
CA PHE A 228 13.12 4.00 -9.55
C PHE A 228 12.53 4.92 -10.64
N ASN A 229 11.81 4.32 -11.58
CA ASN A 229 10.96 5.00 -12.56
C ASN A 229 9.56 4.37 -12.57
N VAL A 230 8.61 5.01 -13.26
CA VAL A 230 7.21 4.58 -13.32
C VAL A 230 6.76 4.48 -14.78
N CYS A 231 6.09 3.39 -15.11
CA CYS A 231 5.25 3.23 -16.29
C CYS A 231 3.78 3.31 -15.82
N LEU A 232 3.08 4.37 -16.21
CA LEU A 232 1.70 4.66 -15.80
C LEU A 232 0.74 4.44 -16.98
N SER A 233 0.02 3.32 -16.97
CA SER A 233 -0.94 2.98 -18.01
C SER A 233 -2.37 3.38 -17.63
N TYR A 234 -2.99 4.23 -18.43
CA TYR A 234 -4.43 4.51 -18.36
C TYR A 234 -5.18 3.53 -19.26
N VAL A 235 -5.89 2.57 -18.66
CA VAL A 235 -6.38 1.39 -19.36
C VAL A 235 -7.89 1.43 -19.53
N LYS A 236 -8.37 1.55 -20.77
CA LYS A 236 -9.79 1.54 -21.12
C LYS A 236 -10.17 0.20 -21.76
N VAL A 237 -10.51 -0.78 -20.92
CA VAL A 237 -10.86 -2.14 -21.35
C VAL A 237 -12.07 -2.67 -20.59
N ARG A 238 -12.85 -3.53 -21.24
CA ARG A 238 -14.01 -4.20 -20.63
C ARG A 238 -13.62 -5.16 -19.51
N ASP A 239 -12.59 -5.98 -19.72
CA ASP A 239 -12.09 -6.96 -18.75
C ASP A 239 -10.69 -6.59 -18.28
N PHE A 240 -10.65 -5.78 -17.23
CA PHE A 240 -9.40 -5.29 -16.64
C PHE A 240 -8.59 -6.39 -15.95
N GLY A 241 -9.25 -7.42 -15.40
CA GLY A 241 -8.58 -8.55 -14.78
C GLY A 241 -7.77 -9.35 -15.80
N SER A 242 -8.40 -9.74 -16.91
CA SER A 242 -7.71 -10.45 -17.99
C SER A 242 -6.62 -9.61 -18.65
N PHE A 243 -6.86 -8.30 -18.81
CA PHE A 243 -5.82 -7.38 -19.29
C PHE A 243 -4.61 -7.38 -18.36
N TRP A 244 -4.83 -7.24 -17.04
CA TRP A 244 -3.77 -7.19 -16.04
C TRP A 244 -2.89 -8.43 -16.06
N ASP A 245 -3.49 -9.62 -16.10
CA ASP A 245 -2.74 -10.88 -16.09
C ASP A 245 -1.82 -10.98 -17.32
N LYS A 246 -2.35 -10.61 -18.50
CA LYS A 246 -1.56 -10.58 -19.75
C LYS A 246 -0.47 -9.50 -19.71
N TYR A 247 -0.78 -8.32 -19.18
CA TYR A 247 0.19 -7.24 -19.02
C TYR A 247 1.36 -7.69 -18.14
N CYS A 248 1.07 -8.29 -16.98
CA CYS A 248 2.11 -8.79 -16.08
C CYS A 248 2.98 -9.86 -16.73
N ASP A 249 2.37 -10.78 -17.47
CA ASP A 249 3.11 -11.84 -18.15
C ASP A 249 3.97 -11.32 -19.30
N HIS A 250 3.52 -10.27 -19.98
CA HIS A 250 4.29 -9.58 -21.00
C HIS A 250 5.49 -8.83 -20.41
N ALA A 251 5.26 -8.00 -19.39
CA ALA A 251 6.32 -7.24 -18.73
C ALA A 251 7.44 -8.13 -18.16
N LYS A 252 7.11 -9.32 -17.63
CA LYS A 252 8.11 -10.28 -17.15
C LYS A 252 8.99 -10.87 -18.25
N LYS A 253 8.48 -10.93 -19.49
CA LYS A 253 9.14 -11.55 -20.65
C LYS A 253 9.82 -10.51 -21.54
N HIS A 254 9.54 -9.22 -21.34
CA HIS A 254 10.16 -8.14 -22.08
C HIS A 254 11.68 -8.13 -21.89
N VAL A 255 12.40 -7.86 -22.98
CA VAL A 255 13.86 -7.72 -22.97
C VAL A 255 14.18 -6.24 -22.79
N TYR A 256 14.29 -5.82 -21.54
CA TYR A 256 14.60 -4.44 -21.19
C TYR A 256 16.02 -4.03 -21.64
N PRO A 257 16.27 -2.72 -21.87
CA PRO A 257 17.62 -2.19 -22.16
C PRO A 257 18.64 -2.44 -21.03
N VAL A 258 18.17 -2.79 -19.84
CA VAL A 258 18.95 -3.15 -18.66
C VAL A 258 18.57 -4.55 -18.18
N MET A 259 19.46 -5.22 -17.44
CA MET A 259 19.23 -6.61 -17.02
C MET A 259 18.09 -6.72 -16.01
N LEU A 260 17.02 -7.44 -16.36
CA LEU A 260 15.95 -7.82 -15.44
C LEU A 260 16.46 -8.86 -14.44
N ILE A 261 16.28 -8.59 -13.14
CA ILE A 261 16.63 -9.48 -12.02
C ILE A 261 15.40 -10.27 -11.55
N SER A 262 14.29 -9.56 -11.29
CA SER A 262 13.08 -10.15 -10.71
C SER A 262 11.85 -9.28 -10.95
N SER A 263 10.66 -9.84 -10.72
CA SER A 263 9.38 -9.12 -10.77
C SER A 263 8.51 -9.44 -9.56
N ASN A 264 7.70 -8.49 -9.08
CA ASN A 264 6.72 -8.68 -8.02
C ASN A 264 5.34 -8.13 -8.45
N ILE A 265 4.33 -9.00 -8.54
CA ILE A 265 2.95 -8.64 -8.92
C ILE A 265 2.07 -8.22 -7.73
N ASN A 266 2.57 -8.36 -6.51
CA ASN A 266 1.91 -7.91 -5.27
C ASN A 266 2.66 -6.70 -4.70
N ALA A 267 3.01 -5.76 -5.58
CA ALA A 267 3.76 -4.55 -5.22
C ALA A 267 2.87 -3.42 -4.70
N ASP A 268 1.58 -3.69 -4.55
CA ASP A 268 0.51 -2.79 -4.14
C ASP A 268 0.51 -2.49 -2.63
N LYS A 269 1.40 -3.08 -1.81
CA LYS A 269 1.55 -2.74 -0.38
C LYS A 269 0.22 -2.65 0.40
N ASP A 270 -0.72 -3.55 0.10
CA ASP A 270 -2.08 -3.58 0.67
C ASP A 270 -3.01 -2.41 0.24
N TYR A 271 -2.75 -1.75 -0.90
CA TYR A 271 -3.68 -0.85 -1.55
C TYR A 271 -4.97 -1.61 -1.96
N SER A 272 -6.13 -1.19 -1.45
CA SER A 272 -7.35 -2.00 -1.45
C SER A 272 -8.22 -1.94 -2.71
N TYR A 273 -7.89 -1.10 -3.70
CA TYR A 273 -8.73 -0.90 -4.90
C TYR A 273 -8.40 -1.89 -6.03
N SER A 274 -9.41 -2.60 -6.54
CA SER A 274 -9.26 -3.64 -7.57
C SER A 274 -8.89 -3.13 -8.96
N ASP A 275 -9.24 -1.87 -9.24
CA ASP A 275 -9.21 -1.23 -10.56
C ASP A 275 -7.97 -0.31 -10.74
N ILE A 276 -7.05 -0.34 -9.77
CA ILE A 276 -5.71 0.23 -9.88
C ILE A 276 -4.73 -0.84 -9.38
N ARG A 277 -3.86 -1.33 -10.25
CA ARG A 277 -2.96 -2.46 -9.93
C ARG A 277 -1.50 -2.11 -10.15
N PHE A 278 -0.66 -2.73 -9.33
CA PHE A 278 0.77 -2.49 -9.27
C PHE A 278 1.57 -3.76 -9.50
N MET A 279 2.62 -3.66 -10.30
CA MET A 279 3.72 -4.61 -10.26
C MET A 279 5.04 -3.86 -10.31
N THR A 280 6.11 -4.49 -9.87
CA THR A 280 7.45 -3.96 -10.03
C THR A 280 8.32 -4.93 -10.81
N THR A 281 9.19 -4.39 -11.66
CA THR A 281 10.34 -5.11 -12.20
C THR A 281 11.62 -4.51 -11.59
N THR A 282 12.55 -5.38 -11.19
CA THR A 282 13.81 -5.00 -10.54
C THR A 282 14.95 -5.29 -11.49
N HIS A 283 15.84 -4.32 -11.67
CA HIS A 283 16.86 -4.33 -12.71
C HIS A 283 18.26 -4.08 -12.17
N ASN A 284 19.27 -4.63 -12.83
CA ASN A 284 20.66 -4.25 -12.64
C ASN A 284 21.04 -3.20 -13.69
N ARG A 285 21.25 -1.96 -13.24
CA ARG A 285 21.71 -0.85 -14.06
C ARG A 285 23.10 -0.41 -13.59
N SER A 286 24.11 -0.72 -14.40
CA SER A 286 25.52 -0.36 -14.11
C SER A 286 26.01 -0.82 -12.73
N GLY A 287 25.60 -2.00 -12.28
CA GLY A 287 25.96 -2.57 -10.98
C GLY A 287 25.10 -2.10 -9.81
N LYS A 288 24.08 -1.25 -10.04
CA LYS A 288 23.12 -0.83 -9.03
C LYS A 288 21.75 -1.45 -9.29
N THR A 289 21.04 -1.77 -8.20
CA THR A 289 19.64 -2.20 -8.27
C THR A 289 18.74 -0.98 -8.48
N THR A 290 17.88 -1.04 -9.48
CA THR A 290 16.83 -0.04 -9.73
C THR A 290 15.48 -0.73 -9.93
N HIS A 291 14.39 0.03 -9.76
CA HIS A 291 13.04 -0.49 -9.88
C HIS A 291 12.23 0.23 -10.97
N LEU A 292 11.45 -0.51 -11.73
CA LEU A 292 10.40 0.06 -12.58
C LEU A 292 9.05 -0.35 -11.99
N TYR A 293 8.28 0.65 -11.56
CA TYR A 293 6.89 0.47 -11.15
C TYR A 293 6.01 0.47 -12.39
N HIS A 294 5.15 -0.51 -12.50
CA HIS A 294 4.10 -0.56 -13.51
C HIS A 294 2.77 -0.35 -12.80
N ILE A 295 2.07 0.74 -13.13
CA ILE A 295 0.81 1.13 -12.51
C ILE A 295 -0.25 1.14 -13.62
N CYS A 296 -1.23 0.26 -13.53
CA CYS A 296 -2.37 0.25 -14.44
C CYS A 296 -3.60 0.82 -13.75
N VAL A 297 -4.17 1.90 -14.30
CA VAL A 297 -5.37 2.57 -13.80
C VAL A 297 -6.51 2.31 -14.79
N LYS A 298 -7.55 1.59 -14.36
CA LYS A 298 -8.72 1.36 -15.23
C LYS A 298 -9.49 2.66 -15.44
N ILE A 299 -9.70 3.05 -16.69
CA ILE A 299 -10.56 4.17 -17.06
C ILE A 299 -11.95 3.63 -17.36
N GLN A 300 -12.97 4.17 -16.70
CA GLN A 300 -14.36 3.71 -16.88
C GLN A 300 -14.89 4.17 -18.23
N GLU A 301 -15.63 3.28 -18.91
CA GLU A 301 -16.44 3.65 -20.06
C GLU A 301 -17.66 4.46 -19.58
N THR A 302 -17.96 5.57 -20.27
CA THR A 302 -19.19 6.34 -20.09
C THR A 302 -20.35 5.71 -20.82
#